data_AF-A0A1P8NIG0-F1
#
_entry.id   AF-A0A1P8NIG0-F1
#
_cell.length_a   1.000
_cell.length_b   1.000
_cell.length_c   1.000
_cell.angle_alpha   90.00
_cell.angle_beta   90.00
_cell.angle_gamma   90.00
#
_symmetry.space_group_name_H-M   'P 1'
#
loop_
_entity.id
_entity.type
_entity.pdbx_description
1 polymer ?
#
loop_
_entity_poly.entity_id
_entity_poly.type
_entity_poly.pdbx_seq_one_letter_code
_entity_poly.pdbx_strand_id
1 'polypeptide(L)'
;MAQAHRDGTLLSIGELAAASGLSPKALRMYADSELLPPRQVDPFSGYRSYGTDQVERARLIAALRGLGMGLARIRVLCDLDAAAAVAELRSWWHQEEADALSRGAAVHALALDLGGSPSEDSTMTTSTTSHAAGSRQIATAAHRGLVRAAQQDATLHRDLPGRAVLIAVADGFGGDDELSARMLSAFAPALERELDADPSADPLVALETAWVAAEALVPAEEPDGSTLTAALLHRGRLHVAHIGDTRVMLVHGDRIDPVTQDHTRLRSLVAAGRLSPEEVAAHPDRAVLNRALAAGAPTAPDLLVRRLEAGDLVLLASDGLHAVVGPSALAEALTDPTTDVDTLAEQLVTMALEEGAPDNVALALARV
;
A
#
# COMPACT_ATOMS: atom_id res chain seq x y z
N MET A 1 44.90 13.16 31.74
CA MET A 1 45.77 12.94 30.57
C MET A 1 45.12 11.90 29.68
N ALA A 2 45.10 12.16 28.36
CA ALA A 2 44.43 11.42 27.26
C ALA A 2 42.93 11.76 27.15
N GLN A 3 42.39 12.37 26.08
CA GLN A 3 42.77 12.38 24.66
C GLN A 3 42.64 13.81 24.07
N ALA A 4 43.76 14.45 23.77
CA ALA A 4 43.82 15.74 23.07
C ALA A 4 45.02 15.75 22.11
N HIS A 5 44.96 14.90 21.07
CA HIS A 5 45.71 15.04 19.81
C HIS A 5 45.35 13.86 18.90
N ARG A 6 44.45 14.08 17.94
CA ARG A 6 44.56 13.44 16.62
C ARG A 6 44.43 14.58 15.62
N ASP A 7 45.52 14.80 14.90
CA ASP A 7 45.80 15.96 14.08
C ASP A 7 44.70 16.30 13.07
N GLY A 8 44.22 17.54 13.17
CA GLY A 8 43.29 18.17 12.24
C GLY A 8 43.97 18.52 10.92
N THR A 9 44.15 17.53 10.06
CA THR A 9 44.44 17.79 8.65
C THR A 9 43.12 18.08 7.96
N LEU A 10 42.88 19.36 7.68
CA LEU A 10 41.72 19.79 6.89
C LEU A 10 42.00 19.51 5.41
N LEU A 11 41.12 18.76 4.78
CA LEU A 11 41.13 18.48 3.35
C LEU A 11 40.44 19.60 2.59
N SER A 12 41.04 19.99 1.48
CA SER A 12 40.35 20.77 0.46
C SER A 12 39.17 20.01 -0.13
N ILE A 13 38.23 20.74 -0.75
CA ILE A 13 37.14 20.14 -1.51
C ILE A 13 37.64 19.21 -2.64
N GLY A 14 38.82 19.50 -3.21
CA GLY A 14 39.46 18.68 -4.23
C GLY A 14 40.01 17.36 -3.67
N GLU A 15 40.67 17.42 -2.52
CA GLU A 15 41.17 16.23 -1.82
C GLU A 15 40.03 15.36 -1.31
N LEU A 16 38.95 15.97 -0.77
CA LEU A 16 37.75 15.23 -0.38
C LEU A 16 37.04 14.59 -1.58
N ALA A 17 36.96 15.29 -2.71
CA ALA A 17 36.41 14.75 -3.95
C ALA A 17 37.20 13.52 -4.42
N ALA A 18 38.53 13.61 -4.45
CA ALA A 18 39.40 12.50 -4.81
C ALA A 18 39.26 11.32 -3.85
N ALA A 19 39.15 11.57 -2.54
CA ALA A 19 39.05 10.52 -1.52
C ALA A 19 37.67 9.84 -1.47
N SER A 20 36.59 10.55 -1.83
CA SER A 20 35.20 10.07 -1.75
C SER A 20 34.64 9.57 -3.09
N GLY A 21 35.26 9.93 -4.22
CA GLY A 21 34.74 9.64 -5.56
C GLY A 21 33.60 10.58 -6.00
N LEU A 22 33.25 11.59 -5.20
CA LEU A 22 32.24 12.59 -5.53
C LEU A 22 32.84 13.76 -6.31
N SER A 23 32.04 14.39 -7.17
CA SER A 23 32.48 15.62 -7.84
C SER A 23 32.54 16.81 -6.84
N PRO A 24 33.45 17.78 -7.04
CA PRO A 24 33.46 19.01 -6.24
C PRO A 24 32.13 19.78 -6.28
N LYS A 25 31.36 19.66 -7.38
CA LYS A 25 30.01 20.24 -7.49
C LYS A 25 29.02 19.55 -6.55
N ALA A 26 29.04 18.22 -6.46
CA ALA A 26 28.19 17.47 -5.55
C ALA A 26 28.52 17.78 -4.08
N LEU A 27 29.81 17.88 -3.73
CA LEU A 27 30.24 18.27 -2.37
C LEU A 27 29.77 19.67 -1.98
N ARG A 28 29.76 20.64 -2.92
CA ARG A 28 29.19 21.97 -2.66
C ARG A 28 27.70 21.90 -2.37
N MET A 29 26.96 21.15 -3.17
CA MET A 29 25.52 20.94 -2.99
C MET A 29 25.18 20.25 -1.66
N TYR A 30 25.98 19.25 -1.25
CA TYR A 30 25.80 18.57 0.05
C TYR A 30 26.14 19.47 1.24
N ALA A 31 27.11 20.37 1.09
CA ALA A 31 27.37 21.40 2.09
C ALA A 31 26.22 22.40 2.19
N ASP A 32 25.68 22.88 1.06
CA ASP A 32 24.59 23.87 1.04
C ASP A 32 23.26 23.30 1.57
N SER A 33 23.08 21.99 1.42
CA SER A 33 21.93 21.26 1.95
C SER A 33 22.13 20.73 3.37
N GLU A 34 23.27 21.03 4.02
CA GLU A 34 23.62 20.53 5.37
C GLU A 34 23.78 19.00 5.50
N LEU A 35 23.79 18.27 4.37
CA LEU A 35 24.02 16.82 4.37
C LEU A 35 25.49 16.47 4.71
N LEU A 36 26.41 17.34 4.30
CA LEU A 36 27.84 17.23 4.59
C LEU A 36 28.42 18.65 4.82
N PRO A 37 28.17 19.24 6.00
CA PRO A 37 28.61 20.60 6.29
C PRO A 37 30.15 20.69 6.36
N PRO A 38 30.77 21.74 5.81
CA PRO A 38 32.22 21.93 5.91
C PRO A 38 32.61 22.23 7.36
N ARG A 39 33.77 21.73 7.79
CA ARG A 39 34.34 22.03 9.11
C ARG A 39 34.75 23.49 9.24
N GLN A 40 35.23 24.07 8.13
CA GLN A 40 35.64 25.46 8.07
C GLN A 40 35.27 26.06 6.71
N VAL A 41 34.80 27.30 6.75
CA VAL A 41 34.63 28.14 5.57
C VAL A 41 35.51 29.37 5.75
N ASP A 42 36.43 29.59 4.81
CA ASP A 42 37.28 30.78 4.81
C ASP A 42 36.41 32.04 4.60
N PRO A 43 36.44 33.03 5.52
CA PRO A 43 35.54 34.17 5.48
C PRO A 43 35.73 35.11 4.29
N PHE A 44 36.90 35.09 3.64
CA PHE A 44 37.26 36.04 2.58
C PHE A 44 37.12 35.43 1.18
N SER A 45 37.47 34.15 1.03
CA SER A 45 37.43 33.42 -0.23
C SER A 45 36.23 32.48 -0.37
N GLY A 46 35.52 32.19 0.73
CA GLY A 46 34.43 31.21 0.76
C GLY A 46 34.92 29.76 0.61
N TYR A 47 36.22 29.53 0.74
CA TYR A 47 36.82 28.21 0.55
C TYR A 47 36.40 27.24 1.65
N ARG A 48 35.97 26.04 1.27
CA ARG A 48 35.43 25.02 2.19
C ARG A 48 36.48 23.95 2.47
N SER A 49 36.71 23.70 3.75
CA SER A 49 37.66 22.70 4.23
C SER A 49 36.95 21.66 5.11
N TYR A 50 37.34 20.40 4.98
CA TYR A 50 36.66 19.24 5.54
C TYR A 50 37.60 18.39 6.39
N GLY A 51 37.07 17.67 7.37
CA GLY A 51 37.86 16.74 8.17
C GLY A 51 38.14 15.43 7.45
N THR A 52 39.23 14.75 7.82
CA THR A 52 39.54 13.40 7.32
C THR A 52 38.50 12.36 7.75
N ASP A 53 37.81 12.58 8.86
CA ASP A 53 36.66 11.82 9.34
C ASP A 53 35.42 11.96 8.44
N GLN A 54 35.29 13.06 7.70
CA GLN A 54 34.16 13.29 6.79
C GLN A 54 34.28 12.50 5.47
N VAL A 55 35.42 11.86 5.21
CA VAL A 55 35.64 11.02 4.03
C VAL A 55 34.71 9.80 4.03
N GLU A 56 34.53 9.15 5.17
CA GLU A 56 33.66 7.97 5.28
C GLU A 56 32.19 8.33 5.08
N ARG A 57 31.72 9.44 5.68
CA ARG A 57 30.37 9.98 5.44
C ARG A 57 30.16 10.33 3.97
N ALA A 58 31.15 10.95 3.32
CA ALA A 58 31.08 11.29 1.89
C ALA A 58 31.01 10.03 0.99
N ARG A 59 31.78 8.97 1.30
CA ARG A 59 31.71 7.69 0.59
C ARG A 59 30.37 7.00 0.76
N LEU A 60 29.81 7.03 1.96
CA LEU A 60 28.48 6.47 2.24
C LEU A 60 27.40 7.19 1.42
N ILE A 61 27.39 8.54 1.42
CA ILE A 61 26.48 9.34 0.60
C ILE A 61 26.63 8.96 -0.89
N ALA A 62 27.86 8.83 -1.37
CA ALA A 62 28.13 8.43 -2.76
C ALA A 62 27.58 7.05 -3.10
N ALA A 63 27.79 6.06 -2.23
CA ALA A 63 27.28 4.70 -2.40
C ALA A 63 25.74 4.67 -2.45
N LEU A 64 25.08 5.33 -1.49
CA LEU A 64 23.61 5.37 -1.41
C LEU A 64 23.00 6.12 -2.61
N ARG A 65 23.64 7.20 -3.07
CA ARG A 65 23.27 7.89 -4.31
C ARG A 65 23.43 7.00 -5.54
N GLY A 66 24.49 6.20 -5.59
CA GLY A 66 24.72 5.23 -6.67
C GLY A 66 23.65 4.15 -6.73
N LEU A 67 23.04 3.82 -5.59
CA LEU A 67 21.90 2.91 -5.49
C LEU A 67 20.54 3.57 -5.83
N GLY A 68 20.52 4.87 -6.17
CA GLY A 68 19.29 5.59 -6.52
C GLY A 68 18.59 6.26 -5.33
N MET A 69 19.07 6.11 -4.10
CA MET A 69 18.43 6.66 -2.90
C MET A 69 18.35 8.20 -2.95
N GLY A 70 17.21 8.75 -2.52
CA GLY A 70 16.95 10.19 -2.44
C GLY A 70 17.69 10.91 -1.31
N LEU A 71 17.99 12.21 -1.49
CA LEU A 71 18.83 12.99 -0.55
C LEU A 71 18.22 13.17 0.85
N ALA A 72 16.90 13.30 0.95
CA ALA A 72 16.21 13.43 2.23
C ALA A 72 16.42 12.17 3.10
N ARG A 73 16.33 10.99 2.48
CA ARG A 73 16.48 9.71 3.16
C ARG A 73 17.92 9.38 3.51
N ILE A 74 18.85 9.72 2.62
CA ILE A 74 20.29 9.63 2.90
C ILE A 74 20.66 10.44 4.14
N ARG A 75 20.02 11.59 4.37
CA ARG A 75 20.23 12.42 5.57
C ARG A 75 19.87 11.67 6.83
N VAL A 76 18.64 11.15 6.89
CA VAL A 76 18.14 10.37 8.02
C VAL A 76 19.09 9.21 8.31
N LEU A 77 19.47 8.44 7.27
CA LEU A 77 20.36 7.30 7.42
C LEU A 77 21.75 7.68 7.96
N CYS A 78 22.30 8.84 7.57
CA CYS A 78 23.59 9.33 8.05
C CYS A 78 23.60 9.77 9.53
N ASP A 79 22.42 9.98 10.13
CA ASP A 79 22.29 10.44 11.51
C ASP A 79 21.89 9.30 12.47
N LEU A 80 21.61 8.10 11.94
CA LEU A 80 21.33 6.88 12.71
C LEU A 80 22.61 6.19 13.19
N ASP A 81 22.50 5.41 14.26
CA ASP A 81 23.56 4.47 14.64
C ASP A 81 23.71 3.32 13.63
N ALA A 82 24.79 2.56 13.73
CA ALA A 82 25.10 1.51 12.76
C ALA A 82 24.02 0.42 12.64
N ALA A 83 23.35 0.05 13.73
CA ALA A 83 22.31 -0.98 13.71
C ALA A 83 21.03 -0.44 13.07
N ALA A 84 20.62 0.77 13.45
CA ALA A 84 19.46 1.45 12.90
C ALA A 84 19.65 1.82 11.42
N ALA A 85 20.85 2.26 11.01
CA ALA A 85 21.18 2.56 9.61
C ALA A 85 21.12 1.31 8.71
N VAL A 86 21.56 0.15 9.20
CA VAL A 86 21.44 -1.13 8.48
C VAL A 86 19.98 -1.56 8.37
N ALA A 87 19.19 -1.37 9.43
CA ALA A 87 17.76 -1.67 9.41
C ALA A 87 17.02 -0.77 8.39
N GLU A 88 17.31 0.54 8.38
CA GLU A 88 16.73 1.50 7.43
C GLU A 88 17.15 1.19 5.99
N LEU A 89 18.42 0.82 5.76
CA LEU A 89 18.88 0.46 4.42
C LEU A 89 18.15 -0.78 3.88
N ARG A 90 17.95 -1.80 4.74
CA ARG A 90 17.18 -3.00 4.37
C ARG A 90 15.72 -2.68 4.14
N SER A 91 15.13 -1.85 5.00
CA SER A 91 13.74 -1.36 4.85
C SER A 91 13.55 -0.66 3.51
N TRP A 92 14.43 0.29 3.18
CA TRP A 92 14.40 0.99 1.90
C TRP A 92 14.57 0.03 0.71
N TRP A 93 15.54 -0.89 0.74
CA TRP A 93 15.72 -1.83 -0.36
C TRP A 93 14.51 -2.74 -0.56
N HIS A 94 13.88 -3.20 0.53
CA HIS A 94 12.65 -3.97 0.46
C HIS A 94 11.47 -3.16 -0.10
N GLN A 95 11.40 -1.86 0.21
CA GLN A 95 10.42 -0.96 -0.41
C GLN A 95 10.65 -0.83 -1.92
N GLU A 96 11.89 -0.59 -2.36
CA GLU A 96 12.21 -0.51 -3.80
C GLU A 96 11.90 -1.82 -4.55
N GLU A 97 12.19 -2.98 -3.95
CA GLU A 97 11.83 -4.29 -4.51
C GLU A 97 10.31 -4.48 -4.62
N ALA A 98 9.55 -4.11 -3.58
CA ALA A 98 8.09 -4.19 -3.59
C ALA A 98 7.49 -3.26 -4.65
N ASP A 99 7.96 -2.02 -4.72
CA ASP A 99 7.52 -1.05 -5.72
C ASP A 99 7.86 -1.53 -7.15
N ALA A 100 9.03 -2.15 -7.34
CA ALA A 100 9.42 -2.73 -8.62
C ALA A 100 8.51 -3.91 -9.02
N LEU A 101 8.09 -4.74 -8.05
CA LEU A 101 7.15 -5.83 -8.29
C LEU A 101 5.73 -5.32 -8.59
N SER A 102 5.20 -4.36 -7.82
CA SER A 102 3.90 -3.74 -8.11
C SER A 102 3.90 -3.05 -9.47
N ARG A 103 4.96 -2.30 -9.81
CA ARG A 103 5.12 -1.73 -11.16
C ARG A 103 5.22 -2.80 -12.25
N GLY A 104 5.95 -3.89 -11.99
CA GLY A 104 6.06 -5.02 -12.92
C GLY A 104 4.71 -5.68 -13.19
N ALA A 105 3.89 -5.88 -12.15
CA ALA A 105 2.53 -6.40 -12.27
C ALA A 105 1.61 -5.44 -13.04
N ALA A 106 1.69 -4.13 -12.77
CA ALA A 106 0.94 -3.12 -13.50
C ALA A 106 1.33 -3.07 -14.99
N VAL A 107 2.64 -3.15 -15.30
CA VAL A 107 3.14 -3.24 -16.68
C VAL A 107 2.66 -4.52 -17.37
N HIS A 108 2.68 -5.65 -16.66
CA HIS A 108 2.18 -6.92 -17.20
C HIS A 108 0.69 -6.87 -17.50
N ALA A 109 -0.12 -6.34 -16.58
CA ALA A 109 -1.56 -6.13 -16.79
C ALA A 109 -1.83 -5.21 -17.99
N LEU A 110 -1.09 -4.10 -18.10
CA LEU A 110 -1.18 -3.20 -19.24
C LEU A 110 -0.77 -3.85 -20.57
N ALA A 111 0.24 -4.73 -20.55
CA ALA A 111 0.67 -5.49 -21.73
C ALA A 111 -0.41 -6.48 -22.20
N LEU A 112 -1.14 -7.10 -21.28
CA LEU A 112 -2.30 -7.95 -21.61
C LEU A 112 -3.44 -7.11 -22.21
N ASP A 113 -3.75 -5.95 -21.63
CA ASP A 113 -4.78 -5.02 -22.12
C ASP A 113 -4.47 -4.46 -23.52
N LEU A 114 -3.19 -4.27 -23.85
CA LEU A 114 -2.73 -3.79 -25.15
C LEU A 114 -2.62 -4.92 -26.21
N GLY A 115 -3.03 -6.15 -25.90
CA GLY A 115 -3.07 -7.27 -26.84
C GLY A 115 -1.77 -8.09 -26.94
N GLY A 116 -0.87 -7.98 -25.96
CA GLY A 116 0.30 -8.85 -25.86
C GLY A 116 -0.09 -10.23 -25.32
N SER A 117 -0.41 -11.17 -26.21
CA SER A 117 -0.67 -12.56 -25.80
C SER A 117 0.63 -13.30 -25.40
N PRO A 118 0.67 -13.98 -24.25
CA PRO A 118 1.44 -15.20 -24.10
C PRO A 118 0.80 -16.27 -25.00
N SER A 119 1.60 -16.93 -25.82
CA SER A 119 1.19 -17.93 -26.79
C SER A 119 0.66 -19.23 -26.15
N GLU A 120 -0.45 -19.72 -26.73
CA GLU A 120 -1.03 -21.08 -26.74
C GLU A 120 -1.46 -21.63 -25.35
N ASP A 121 -2.72 -21.95 -25.05
CA ASP A 121 -3.76 -22.63 -25.84
C ASP A 121 -5.13 -22.44 -25.14
N SER A 122 -6.24 -22.62 -25.87
CA SER A 122 -7.66 -22.66 -25.42
C SER A 122 -8.57 -21.53 -25.92
N THR A 123 -9.07 -21.76 -27.15
CA THR A 123 -10.46 -21.63 -27.62
C THR A 123 -11.32 -20.44 -27.18
N MET A 124 -11.60 -19.59 -28.19
CA MET A 124 -12.76 -18.69 -28.27
C MET A 124 -14.08 -19.35 -27.87
N THR A 125 -14.94 -18.57 -27.20
CA THR A 125 -16.38 -18.59 -27.46
C THR A 125 -16.89 -17.13 -27.49
N THR A 126 -17.42 -16.71 -28.64
CA THR A 126 -18.20 -15.47 -28.77
C THR A 126 -19.62 -15.69 -28.26
N SER A 127 -20.10 -14.82 -27.38
CA SER A 127 -21.53 -14.68 -27.10
C SER A 127 -21.90 -13.20 -26.97
N THR A 128 -22.70 -12.74 -27.94
CA THR A 128 -23.46 -11.49 -27.89
C THR A 128 -24.76 -11.75 -27.14
N THR A 129 -25.02 -11.00 -26.06
CA THR A 129 -26.39 -10.77 -25.56
C THR A 129 -26.45 -9.49 -24.72
N SER A 130 -27.29 -8.56 -25.18
CA SER A 130 -27.77 -7.38 -24.45
C SER A 130 -28.72 -7.82 -23.34
N HIS A 131 -28.50 -7.41 -22.09
CA HIS A 131 -29.53 -7.39 -21.04
C HIS A 131 -29.50 -6.05 -20.32
N ALA A 132 -30.68 -5.43 -20.23
CA ALA A 132 -30.92 -4.16 -19.57
C ALA A 132 -31.19 -4.36 -18.07
N ALA A 133 -30.52 -3.54 -17.26
CA ALA A 133 -30.90 -3.03 -15.94
C ALA A 133 -31.51 -4.02 -14.91
N GLY A 134 -30.64 -4.78 -14.23
CA GLY A 134 -30.87 -5.23 -12.85
C GLY A 134 -30.22 -4.24 -11.87
N SER A 135 -30.87 -3.96 -10.74
CA SER A 135 -30.28 -3.17 -9.65
C SER A 135 -29.12 -3.96 -9.03
N ARG A 136 -27.95 -3.33 -8.89
CA ARG A 136 -26.83 -3.91 -8.14
C ARG A 136 -27.27 -4.18 -6.71
N GLN A 137 -26.88 -5.34 -6.17
CA GLN A 137 -27.13 -5.68 -4.77
C GLN A 137 -25.86 -5.39 -3.99
N ILE A 138 -25.97 -4.68 -2.87
CA ILE A 138 -24.82 -4.24 -2.06
C ILE A 138 -25.12 -4.56 -0.61
N ALA A 139 -24.15 -5.11 0.11
CA ALA A 139 -24.21 -5.31 1.55
C ALA A 139 -22.88 -4.95 2.19
N THR A 140 -22.92 -4.46 3.42
CA THR A 140 -21.74 -4.19 4.25
C THR A 140 -22.00 -4.73 5.64
N ALA A 141 -21.03 -5.42 6.23
CA ALA A 141 -21.14 -5.92 7.59
C ALA A 141 -19.84 -5.68 8.35
N ALA A 142 -19.97 -5.32 9.62
CA ALA A 142 -18.85 -5.20 10.53
C ALA A 142 -19.23 -5.74 11.91
N HIS A 143 -18.30 -6.44 12.56
CA HIS A 143 -18.47 -6.98 13.90
C HIS A 143 -17.17 -6.83 14.69
N ARG A 144 -17.26 -6.45 15.96
CA ARG A 144 -16.11 -6.22 16.86
C ARG A 144 -15.23 -7.47 17.08
N GLY A 145 -15.64 -8.64 16.59
CA GLY A 145 -15.10 -9.93 17.02
C GLY A 145 -15.44 -10.28 18.49
N LEU A 146 -14.85 -11.38 18.96
CA LEU A 146 -15.08 -11.90 20.32
C LEU A 146 -13.99 -11.50 21.31
N VAL A 147 -12.82 -11.07 20.83
CA VAL A 147 -11.63 -10.83 21.67
C VAL A 147 -11.27 -9.34 21.79
N ARG A 148 -11.36 -8.56 20.71
CA ARG A 148 -11.01 -7.13 20.71
C ARG A 148 -11.90 -6.34 21.67
N ALA A 149 -11.38 -5.24 22.23
CA ALA A 149 -12.12 -4.37 23.15
C ALA A 149 -13.07 -3.42 22.41
N ALA A 150 -12.62 -2.88 21.28
CA ALA A 150 -13.34 -1.93 20.43
C ALA A 150 -13.39 -2.43 18.98
N GLN A 151 -14.24 -1.78 18.17
CA GLN A 151 -14.33 -1.98 16.73
C GLN A 151 -13.52 -0.86 16.07
N GLN A 152 -12.40 -1.21 15.45
CA GLN A 152 -11.50 -0.30 14.74
C GLN A 152 -11.61 -0.46 13.22
N ASP A 153 -12.35 -1.47 12.73
CA ASP A 153 -12.71 -1.58 11.32
C ASP A 153 -13.91 -0.68 10.97
N ALA A 154 -13.90 -0.19 9.74
CA ALA A 154 -14.99 0.54 9.14
C ALA A 154 -15.33 -0.03 7.76
N THR A 155 -16.63 0.01 7.44
CA THR A 155 -17.15 -0.31 6.11
C THR A 155 -17.95 0.87 5.59
N LEU A 156 -17.99 1.04 4.27
CA LEU A 156 -18.79 2.05 3.62
C LEU A 156 -19.32 1.52 2.30
N HIS A 157 -20.59 1.81 2.00
CA HIS A 157 -21.09 1.81 0.64
C HIS A 157 -21.71 3.17 0.32
N ARG A 158 -21.63 3.57 -0.96
CA ARG A 158 -22.24 4.82 -1.44
C ARG A 158 -22.60 4.71 -2.91
N ASP A 159 -23.83 5.05 -3.23
CA ASP A 159 -24.24 5.36 -4.61
C ASP A 159 -23.62 6.70 -5.01
N LEU A 160 -23.00 6.72 -6.19
CA LEU A 160 -22.27 7.85 -6.72
C LEU A 160 -22.81 8.27 -8.10
N PRO A 161 -22.51 9.49 -8.55
CA PRO A 161 -22.90 10.01 -9.87
C PRO A 161 -22.56 9.04 -11.02
N GLY A 162 -23.35 9.10 -12.10
CA GLY A 162 -23.14 8.25 -13.27
C GLY A 162 -23.39 6.75 -13.01
N ARG A 163 -24.24 6.42 -12.03
CA ARG A 163 -24.50 5.03 -11.58
C ARG A 163 -23.21 4.34 -11.13
N ALA A 164 -22.27 5.10 -10.57
CA ALA A 164 -21.14 4.54 -9.86
C ALA A 164 -21.60 4.00 -8.50
N VAL A 165 -20.94 2.96 -8.02
CA VAL A 165 -21.10 2.47 -6.65
C VAL A 165 -19.71 2.36 -6.05
N LEU A 166 -19.52 2.95 -4.88
CA LEU A 166 -18.33 2.73 -4.06
C LEU A 166 -18.69 1.75 -2.96
N ILE A 167 -17.88 0.72 -2.78
CA ILE A 167 -17.77 -0.04 -1.54
C ILE A 167 -16.34 0.07 -1.01
N ALA A 168 -16.17 0.18 0.30
CA ALA A 168 -14.87 0.35 0.91
C ALA A 168 -14.80 -0.32 2.29
N VAL A 169 -13.60 -0.76 2.64
CA VAL A 169 -13.24 -1.31 3.95
C VAL A 169 -11.93 -0.66 4.39
N ALA A 170 -11.85 -0.30 5.66
CA ALA A 170 -10.65 0.20 6.31
C ALA A 170 -10.52 -0.49 7.67
N ASP A 171 -9.32 -0.94 8.00
CA ASP A 171 -8.95 -1.55 9.28
C ASP A 171 -8.04 -0.58 10.02
N GLY A 172 -8.50 -0.07 11.16
CA GLY A 172 -7.78 0.89 11.99
C GLY A 172 -6.92 0.19 13.04
N PHE A 173 -5.75 0.74 13.31
CA PHE A 173 -4.88 0.30 14.40
C PHE A 173 -4.33 1.49 15.17
N GLY A 174 -3.93 1.24 16.42
CA GLY A 174 -3.47 2.27 17.34
C GLY A 174 -4.50 2.59 18.42
N GLY A 175 -4.44 3.80 18.96
CA GLY A 175 -5.28 4.28 20.06
C GLY A 175 -6.62 4.91 19.64
N ASP A 176 -6.74 5.37 18.40
CA ASP A 176 -7.96 5.98 17.86
C ASP A 176 -8.85 4.96 17.13
N ASP A 177 -9.83 4.43 17.86
CA ASP A 177 -10.80 3.46 17.36
C ASP A 177 -11.68 3.97 16.20
N GLU A 178 -11.75 5.30 15.97
CA GLU A 178 -12.62 5.89 14.94
C GLU A 178 -11.86 6.32 13.68
N LEU A 179 -10.53 6.19 13.65
CA LEU A 179 -9.69 6.72 12.57
C LEU A 179 -10.08 6.18 11.19
N SER A 180 -10.26 4.86 11.07
CA SER A 180 -10.65 4.17 9.82
C SER A 180 -11.99 4.68 9.29
N ALA A 181 -12.99 4.87 10.17
CA ALA A 181 -14.30 5.39 9.81
C ALA A 181 -14.24 6.85 9.33
N ARG A 182 -13.40 7.68 9.97
CA ARG A 182 -13.17 9.06 9.52
C ARG A 182 -12.46 9.10 8.16
N MET A 183 -11.50 8.21 7.91
CA MET A 183 -10.83 8.09 6.61
C MET A 183 -11.83 7.74 5.49
N LEU A 184 -12.70 6.74 5.69
CA LEU A 184 -13.75 6.42 4.71
C LEU A 184 -14.74 7.59 4.52
N SER A 185 -15.07 8.29 5.60
CA SER A 185 -15.98 9.45 5.58
C SER A 185 -15.40 10.68 4.89
N ALA A 186 -14.07 10.83 4.87
CA ALA A 186 -13.38 11.88 4.12
C ALA A 186 -13.18 11.48 2.64
N PHE A 187 -12.84 10.22 2.39
CA PHE A 187 -12.60 9.67 1.06
C PHE A 187 -13.84 9.73 0.16
N ALA A 188 -14.97 9.20 0.65
CA ALA A 188 -16.14 8.99 -0.21
C ALA A 188 -16.75 10.29 -0.77
N PRO A 189 -16.95 11.38 0.01
CA PRO A 189 -17.39 12.66 -0.54
C PRO A 189 -16.35 13.33 -1.45
N ALA A 190 -15.05 13.06 -1.24
CA ALA A 190 -14.01 13.56 -2.13
C ALA A 190 -14.12 12.91 -3.51
N LEU A 191 -14.29 11.59 -3.55
CA LEU A 191 -14.53 10.84 -4.79
C LEU A 191 -15.80 11.30 -5.50
N GLU A 192 -16.89 11.49 -4.75
CA GLU A 192 -18.17 11.97 -5.30
C GLU A 192 -18.01 13.30 -6.03
N ARG A 193 -17.31 14.26 -5.42
CA ARG A 193 -17.01 15.56 -6.03
C ARG A 193 -16.21 15.45 -7.32
N GLU A 194 -15.20 14.60 -7.36
CA GLU A 194 -14.39 14.41 -8.57
C GLU A 194 -15.24 13.85 -9.71
N LEU A 195 -16.10 12.87 -9.42
CA LEU A 195 -16.99 12.26 -10.42
C LEU A 195 -18.12 13.20 -10.87
N ASP A 196 -18.61 14.08 -9.98
CA ASP A 196 -19.61 15.10 -10.31
C ASP A 196 -19.02 16.26 -11.13
N ALA A 197 -17.81 16.70 -10.79
CA ALA A 197 -17.15 17.82 -11.45
C ALA A 197 -16.83 17.51 -12.91
N ASP A 198 -16.35 16.30 -13.19
CA ASP A 198 -16.12 15.81 -14.54
C ASP A 198 -16.57 14.35 -14.67
N PRO A 199 -17.79 14.13 -15.20
CA PRO A 199 -18.27 12.78 -15.47
C PRO A 199 -17.36 11.99 -16.43
N SER A 200 -16.52 12.63 -17.23
CA SER A 200 -15.58 11.99 -18.15
C SER A 200 -14.21 11.68 -17.53
N ALA A 201 -13.98 12.10 -16.28
CA ALA A 201 -12.75 11.85 -15.56
C ALA A 201 -12.38 10.35 -15.54
N ASP A 202 -11.07 10.08 -15.58
CA ASP A 202 -10.55 8.74 -15.35
C ASP A 202 -10.86 8.34 -13.90
N PRO A 203 -11.62 7.25 -13.67
CA PRO A 203 -11.96 6.81 -12.32
C PRO A 203 -10.74 6.53 -11.44
N LEU A 204 -9.59 6.14 -12.00
CA LEU A 204 -8.37 5.93 -11.21
C LEU A 204 -7.79 7.26 -10.70
N VAL A 205 -7.82 8.30 -11.53
CA VAL A 205 -7.39 9.64 -11.13
C VAL A 205 -8.34 10.22 -10.08
N ALA A 206 -9.64 9.97 -10.21
CA ALA A 206 -10.63 10.36 -9.21
C ALA A 206 -10.40 9.65 -7.86
N LEU A 207 -10.08 8.34 -7.88
CA LEU A 207 -9.72 7.58 -6.69
C LEU A 207 -8.44 8.11 -6.04
N GLU A 208 -7.39 8.37 -6.84
CA GLU A 208 -6.12 8.91 -6.36
C GLU A 208 -6.29 10.31 -5.75
N THR A 209 -7.11 11.16 -6.38
CA THR A 209 -7.42 12.50 -5.85
C THR A 209 -8.21 12.42 -4.55
N ALA A 210 -9.19 11.52 -4.47
CA ALA A 210 -9.96 11.27 -3.25
C ALA A 210 -9.10 10.69 -2.11
N TRP A 211 -8.07 9.92 -2.46
CA TRP A 211 -7.13 9.31 -1.52
C TRP A 211 -6.46 10.35 -0.61
N VAL A 212 -6.11 11.51 -1.17
CA VAL A 212 -5.49 12.63 -0.44
C VAL A 212 -6.36 13.08 0.75
N ALA A 213 -7.70 12.98 0.64
CA ALA A 213 -8.59 13.35 1.73
C ALA A 213 -8.52 12.38 2.92
N ALA A 214 -8.31 11.08 2.67
CA ALA A 214 -8.08 10.10 3.73
C ALA A 214 -6.65 10.22 4.29
N GLU A 215 -5.66 10.39 3.41
CA GLU A 215 -4.26 10.56 3.79
C GLU A 215 -4.05 11.79 4.69
N ALA A 216 -4.79 12.87 4.46
CA ALA A 216 -4.73 14.08 5.29
C ALA A 216 -5.15 13.86 6.75
N LEU A 217 -5.79 12.72 7.08
CA LEU A 217 -6.16 12.34 8.44
C LEU A 217 -5.11 11.49 9.14
N VAL A 218 -4.01 11.11 8.47
CA VAL A 218 -2.92 10.36 9.07
C VAL A 218 -2.27 11.20 10.19
N PRO A 219 -2.27 10.72 11.44
CA PRO A 219 -1.63 11.42 12.55
C PRO A 219 -0.11 11.54 12.31
N ALA A 220 0.47 12.72 12.54
CA ALA A 220 1.89 12.96 12.22
C ALA A 220 2.88 12.34 13.21
N GLU A 221 2.48 12.18 14.48
CA GLU A 221 3.37 11.81 15.60
C GLU A 221 2.89 10.58 16.39
N GLU A 222 1.71 10.04 16.07
CA GLU A 222 1.13 8.89 16.77
C GLU A 222 1.34 7.59 15.98
N PRO A 223 1.41 6.41 16.64
CA PRO A 223 1.53 5.12 15.98
C PRO A 223 0.24 4.69 15.27
N ASP A 224 -0.80 5.52 15.34
CA ASP A 224 -2.12 5.29 14.80
C ASP A 224 -2.12 5.34 13.28
N GLY A 225 -2.91 4.46 12.68
CA GLY A 225 -3.02 4.38 11.23
C GLY A 225 -4.16 3.47 10.82
N SER A 226 -4.32 3.31 9.51
CA SER A 226 -5.34 2.43 8.97
C SER A 226 -4.95 1.84 7.62
N THR A 227 -5.47 0.67 7.31
CA THR A 227 -5.59 0.21 5.92
C THR A 227 -6.71 0.98 5.22
N LEU A 228 -6.72 1.01 3.89
CA LEU A 228 -7.86 1.50 3.14
C LEU A 228 -7.95 0.78 1.81
N THR A 229 -9.10 0.15 1.56
CA THR A 229 -9.41 -0.49 0.29
C THR A 229 -10.74 0.01 -0.21
N ALA A 230 -10.71 0.73 -1.33
CA ALA A 230 -11.88 1.28 -1.99
C ALA A 230 -12.06 0.61 -3.35
N ALA A 231 -13.27 0.11 -3.62
CA ALA A 231 -13.66 -0.51 -4.88
C ALA A 231 -14.82 0.28 -5.50
N LEU A 232 -14.54 0.91 -6.65
CA LEU A 232 -15.47 1.70 -7.43
C LEU A 232 -15.96 0.90 -8.64
N LEU A 233 -17.22 0.48 -8.58
CA LEU A 233 -17.95 -0.17 -9.67
C LEU A 233 -18.50 0.93 -10.59
N HIS A 234 -17.86 1.11 -11.74
CA HIS A 234 -18.22 2.16 -12.69
C HIS A 234 -18.00 1.70 -14.13
N ARG A 235 -18.99 1.97 -15.01
CA ARG A 235 -18.91 1.67 -16.46
C ARG A 235 -18.50 0.21 -16.80
N GLY A 236 -19.01 -0.76 -16.05
CA GLY A 236 -18.70 -2.19 -16.28
C GLY A 236 -17.26 -2.57 -15.92
N ARG A 237 -16.61 -1.78 -15.07
CA ARG A 237 -15.27 -2.04 -14.54
C ARG A 237 -15.26 -1.83 -13.03
N LEU A 238 -14.39 -2.59 -12.38
CA LEU A 238 -14.00 -2.46 -10.99
C LEU A 238 -12.69 -1.71 -10.94
N HIS A 239 -12.69 -0.53 -10.32
CA HIS A 239 -11.48 0.26 -10.09
C HIS A 239 -11.17 0.20 -8.59
N VAL A 240 -9.96 -0.20 -8.23
CA VAL A 240 -9.58 -0.41 -6.83
C VAL A 240 -8.43 0.51 -6.48
N ALA A 241 -8.53 1.19 -5.33
CA ALA A 241 -7.42 1.83 -4.64
C ALA A 241 -7.19 1.10 -3.32
N HIS A 242 -5.97 0.62 -3.09
CA HIS A 242 -5.68 -0.32 -2.00
C HIS A 242 -4.37 0.01 -1.28
N ILE A 243 -4.42 0.02 0.05
CA ILE A 243 -3.26 -0.09 0.93
C ILE A 243 -3.61 -0.95 2.14
N GLY A 244 -2.75 -1.89 2.48
CA GLY A 244 -2.91 -2.79 3.63
C GLY A 244 -3.12 -4.22 3.17
N ASP A 245 -3.90 -4.99 3.91
CA ASP A 245 -4.09 -6.42 3.69
C ASP A 245 -5.56 -6.83 3.52
N THR A 246 -6.49 -5.86 3.47
CA THR A 246 -7.86 -6.14 3.02
C THR A 246 -7.83 -6.74 1.61
N ARG A 247 -8.50 -7.89 1.45
CA ARG A 247 -8.52 -8.63 0.20
C ARG A 247 -9.76 -8.30 -0.62
N VAL A 248 -9.53 -7.92 -1.88
CA VAL A 248 -10.57 -7.83 -2.90
C VAL A 248 -10.60 -9.13 -3.68
N MET A 249 -11.75 -9.79 -3.72
CA MET A 249 -11.99 -10.99 -4.52
C MET A 249 -13.09 -10.71 -5.53
N LEU A 250 -12.86 -11.11 -6.78
CA LEU A 250 -13.84 -11.09 -7.85
C LEU A 250 -14.30 -12.53 -8.12
N VAL A 251 -15.58 -12.78 -7.97
CA VAL A 251 -16.19 -14.09 -8.14
C VAL A 251 -17.04 -14.10 -9.39
N HIS A 252 -16.78 -15.05 -10.28
CA HIS A 252 -17.53 -15.27 -11.52
C HIS A 252 -17.83 -16.76 -11.69
N GLY A 253 -19.10 -17.14 -11.54
CA GLY A 253 -19.49 -18.54 -11.51
C GLY A 253 -18.84 -19.26 -10.32
N ASP A 254 -18.00 -20.26 -10.60
CA ASP A 254 -17.22 -21.04 -9.63
C ASP A 254 -15.79 -20.52 -9.43
N ARG A 255 -15.37 -19.50 -10.18
CA ARG A 255 -14.02 -18.94 -10.12
C ARG A 255 -13.95 -17.77 -9.15
N ILE A 256 -12.91 -17.78 -8.31
CA ILE A 256 -12.60 -16.71 -7.36
C ILE A 256 -11.20 -16.19 -7.69
N ASP A 257 -11.15 -14.98 -8.24
CA ASP A 257 -9.91 -14.33 -8.64
C ASP A 257 -9.52 -13.27 -7.59
N PRO A 258 -8.36 -13.39 -6.91
CA PRO A 258 -7.86 -12.34 -6.03
C PRO A 258 -7.44 -11.12 -6.87
N VAL A 259 -7.90 -9.93 -6.46
CA VAL A 259 -7.62 -8.67 -7.14
C VAL A 259 -6.46 -7.94 -6.47
N THR A 260 -6.43 -7.86 -5.14
CA THR A 260 -5.36 -7.20 -4.37
C THR A 260 -4.27 -8.17 -3.93
N GLN A 261 -3.14 -7.62 -3.49
CA GLN A 261 -2.05 -8.35 -2.85
C GLN A 261 -1.76 -7.73 -1.48
N ASP A 262 -1.74 -8.55 -0.44
CA ASP A 262 -1.53 -8.05 0.93
C ASP A 262 -0.19 -7.30 1.06
N HIS A 263 -0.25 -6.08 1.59
CA HIS A 263 0.92 -5.28 1.97
C HIS A 263 1.43 -5.69 3.35
N THR A 264 1.83 -6.96 3.49
CA THR A 264 2.44 -7.50 4.71
C THR A 264 3.92 -7.80 4.51
N ARG A 265 4.68 -7.72 5.61
CA ARG A 265 6.13 -7.98 5.65
C ARG A 265 6.47 -9.38 5.13
N LEU A 266 5.67 -10.39 5.50
CA LEU A 266 5.93 -11.77 5.10
C LEU A 266 5.51 -12.06 3.66
N ARG A 267 4.51 -11.36 3.11
CA ARG A 267 4.14 -11.52 1.70
C ARG A 267 5.29 -11.16 0.77
N SER A 268 6.08 -10.15 1.13
CA SER A 268 7.31 -9.77 0.41
C SER A 268 8.35 -10.91 0.38
N LEU A 269 8.42 -11.73 1.45
CA LEU A 269 9.31 -12.88 1.52
C LEU A 269 8.82 -14.07 0.67
N VAL A 270 7.51 -14.24 0.52
CA VAL A 270 6.92 -15.25 -0.39
C VAL A 270 7.18 -14.88 -1.83
N ALA A 271 6.96 -13.61 -2.20
CA ALA A 271 7.24 -13.12 -3.55
C ALA A 271 8.72 -13.31 -3.93
N ALA A 272 9.63 -13.18 -2.97
CA ALA A 272 11.06 -13.44 -3.13
C ALA A 272 11.44 -14.95 -3.11
N GLY A 273 10.46 -15.86 -3.01
CA GLY A 273 10.68 -17.31 -2.94
C GLY A 273 11.37 -17.78 -1.66
N ARG A 274 11.38 -16.95 -0.60
CA ARG A 274 12.09 -17.23 0.67
C ARG A 274 11.20 -17.91 1.70
N LEU A 275 9.89 -17.79 1.54
CA LEU A 275 8.87 -18.49 2.34
C LEU A 275 7.82 -19.07 1.41
N SER A 276 7.29 -20.23 1.75
CA SER A 276 6.09 -20.78 1.15
C SER A 276 4.83 -20.09 1.71
N PRO A 277 3.71 -20.11 0.99
CA PRO A 277 2.43 -19.62 1.51
C PRO A 277 2.00 -20.29 2.83
N GLU A 278 2.28 -21.58 2.98
CA GLU A 278 2.00 -22.36 4.19
C GLU A 278 2.82 -21.88 5.39
N GLU A 279 4.11 -21.59 5.17
CA GLU A 279 4.99 -21.05 6.22
C GLU A 279 4.56 -19.65 6.68
N VAL A 280 4.05 -18.81 5.78
CA VAL A 280 3.50 -17.49 6.16
C VAL A 280 2.24 -17.62 6.98
N ALA A 281 1.32 -18.51 6.61
CA ALA A 281 0.06 -18.70 7.35
C ALA A 281 0.31 -19.10 8.83
N ALA A 282 1.37 -19.86 9.10
CA ALA A 282 1.74 -20.28 10.44
C ALA A 282 2.63 -19.28 11.21
N HIS A 283 3.10 -18.21 10.56
CA HIS A 283 4.08 -17.31 11.16
C HIS A 283 3.42 -16.32 12.14
N PRO A 284 4.08 -15.99 13.27
CA PRO A 284 3.56 -15.01 14.24
C PRO A 284 3.39 -13.61 13.65
N ASP A 285 4.35 -13.17 12.84
CA ASP A 285 4.34 -11.83 12.21
C ASP A 285 3.53 -11.74 10.90
N ARG A 286 2.60 -12.68 10.65
CA ARG A 286 1.88 -12.75 9.35
C ARG A 286 1.01 -11.53 9.04
N ALA A 287 0.50 -10.87 10.07
CA ALA A 287 -0.32 -9.66 9.98
C ALA A 287 0.49 -8.36 10.09
N VAL A 288 1.84 -8.43 10.15
CA VAL A 288 2.66 -7.22 10.24
C VAL A 288 2.65 -6.52 8.89
N LEU A 289 1.93 -5.41 8.81
CA LEU A 289 1.85 -4.55 7.62
C LEU A 289 3.21 -3.92 7.29
N ASN A 290 3.49 -3.78 5.98
CA ASN A 290 4.62 -2.99 5.47
C ASN A 290 4.18 -1.69 4.79
N ARG A 291 2.89 -1.55 4.43
CA ARG A 291 2.27 -0.32 3.94
C ARG A 291 0.87 -0.14 4.55
N ALA A 292 0.60 1.07 5.03
CA ALA A 292 -0.67 1.52 5.56
C ALA A 292 -0.74 3.06 5.50
N LEU A 293 -1.91 3.66 5.72
CA LEU A 293 -2.04 5.09 5.97
C LEU A 293 -1.55 5.39 7.40
N ALA A 294 -0.24 5.58 7.54
CA ALA A 294 0.44 5.84 8.81
C ALA A 294 1.65 6.77 8.62
N ALA A 295 2.06 7.49 9.67
CA ALA A 295 3.20 8.39 9.61
C ALA A 295 4.51 7.67 9.27
N GLY A 296 5.36 8.35 8.49
CA GLY A 296 6.72 7.87 8.19
C GLY A 296 6.80 6.72 7.18
N ALA A 297 5.68 6.29 6.60
CA ALA A 297 5.63 5.28 5.55
C ALA A 297 5.07 5.85 4.22
N PRO A 298 5.40 5.26 3.05
CA PRO A 298 4.72 5.57 1.81
C PRO A 298 3.24 5.19 1.88
N THR A 299 2.38 6.16 1.59
CA THR A 299 0.91 6.13 1.71
C THR A 299 0.19 6.02 0.38
N ALA A 300 0.92 6.05 -0.74
CA ALA A 300 0.33 5.95 -2.08
C ALA A 300 -0.40 4.61 -2.25
N PRO A 301 -1.60 4.59 -2.86
CA PRO A 301 -2.35 3.37 -3.08
C PRO A 301 -1.81 2.55 -4.25
N ASP A 302 -2.04 1.25 -4.22
CA ASP A 302 -2.02 0.44 -5.44
C ASP A 302 -3.34 0.67 -6.19
N LEU A 303 -3.25 1.03 -7.46
CA LEU A 303 -4.38 1.30 -8.35
C LEU A 303 -4.56 0.14 -9.34
N LEU A 304 -5.74 -0.49 -9.32
CA LEU A 304 -6.03 -1.70 -10.09
C LEU A 304 -7.34 -1.56 -10.86
N VAL A 305 -7.43 -2.19 -12.02
CA VAL A 305 -8.67 -2.24 -12.82
C VAL A 305 -8.99 -3.68 -13.23
N ARG A 306 -10.25 -4.08 -13.08
CA ARG A 306 -10.80 -5.33 -13.62
C ARG A 306 -12.07 -5.07 -14.40
N ARG A 307 -12.34 -5.90 -15.40
CA ARG A 307 -13.62 -5.91 -16.10
C ARG A 307 -14.67 -6.55 -15.18
N LEU A 308 -15.88 -6.02 -15.21
CA LEU A 308 -17.05 -6.62 -14.55
C LEU A 308 -18.00 -7.18 -15.61
N GLU A 309 -18.51 -8.36 -15.33
CA GLU A 309 -19.55 -9.04 -16.08
C GLU A 309 -20.81 -9.20 -15.23
N ALA A 310 -21.95 -9.45 -15.88
CA ALA A 310 -23.21 -9.64 -15.17
C ALA A 310 -23.16 -10.91 -14.33
N GLY A 311 -23.60 -10.83 -13.07
CA GLY A 311 -23.52 -11.92 -12.11
C GLY A 311 -22.21 -11.96 -11.31
N ASP A 312 -21.23 -11.12 -11.63
CA ASP A 312 -20.01 -10.99 -10.83
C ASP A 312 -20.36 -10.56 -9.41
N LEU A 313 -19.65 -11.15 -8.45
CA LEU A 313 -19.67 -10.74 -7.04
C LEU A 313 -18.29 -10.21 -6.65
N VAL A 314 -18.27 -8.99 -6.12
CA VAL A 314 -17.07 -8.38 -5.52
C VAL A 314 -17.18 -8.51 -4.01
N LEU A 315 -16.17 -9.07 -3.36
CA LEU A 315 -16.00 -9.08 -1.91
C LEU A 315 -14.75 -8.29 -1.52
N LEU A 316 -14.91 -7.35 -0.59
CA LEU A 316 -13.83 -6.78 0.21
C LEU A 316 -13.90 -7.44 1.59
N ALA A 317 -12.79 -8.01 2.06
CA ALA A 317 -12.72 -8.67 3.36
C ALA A 317 -11.49 -8.19 4.14
N SER A 318 -11.68 -7.72 5.38
CA SER A 318 -10.57 -7.50 6.32
C SER A 318 -9.97 -8.84 6.78
N ASP A 319 -8.82 -8.76 7.44
CA ASP A 319 -8.10 -9.95 7.90
C ASP A 319 -8.87 -10.75 8.95
N GLY A 320 -9.70 -10.09 9.77
CA GLY A 320 -10.59 -10.77 10.71
C GLY A 320 -11.60 -11.72 10.06
N LEU A 321 -11.87 -11.59 8.75
CA LEU A 321 -12.59 -12.62 7.99
C LEU A 321 -11.62 -13.63 7.38
N HIS A 322 -10.71 -13.16 6.51
CA HIS A 322 -9.95 -14.07 5.64
C HIS A 322 -8.78 -14.79 6.35
N ALA A 323 -8.43 -14.41 7.58
CA ALA A 323 -7.41 -15.09 8.38
C ALA A 323 -7.97 -16.26 9.19
N VAL A 324 -9.29 -16.31 9.43
CA VAL A 324 -9.93 -17.37 10.23
C VAL A 324 -10.83 -18.27 9.39
N VAL A 325 -11.55 -17.71 8.41
CA VAL A 325 -12.40 -18.51 7.52
C VAL A 325 -11.51 -19.20 6.47
N GLY A 326 -11.56 -20.53 6.47
CA GLY A 326 -10.80 -21.35 5.54
C GLY A 326 -11.18 -21.11 4.07
N PRO A 327 -10.23 -21.18 3.11
CA PRO A 327 -10.49 -20.87 1.69
C PRO A 327 -11.61 -21.70 1.07
N SER A 328 -11.74 -22.98 1.43
CA SER A 328 -12.78 -23.86 0.89
C SER A 328 -14.18 -23.47 1.37
N ALA A 329 -14.33 -23.15 2.66
CA ALA A 329 -15.62 -22.71 3.22
C ALA A 329 -16.02 -21.34 2.67
N LEU A 330 -15.05 -20.43 2.54
CA LEU A 330 -15.26 -19.14 1.90
C LEU A 330 -15.69 -19.31 0.44
N ALA A 331 -15.04 -20.20 -0.31
CA ALA A 331 -15.39 -20.45 -1.71
C ALA A 331 -16.80 -21.04 -1.87
N GLU A 332 -17.18 -21.99 -1.02
CA GLU A 332 -18.53 -22.56 -0.99
C GLU A 332 -19.59 -21.48 -0.76
N ALA A 333 -19.39 -20.60 0.23
CA ALA A 333 -20.33 -19.51 0.52
C ALA A 333 -20.42 -18.49 -0.63
N LEU A 334 -19.29 -18.11 -1.24
CA LEU A 334 -19.25 -17.09 -2.28
C LEU A 334 -19.80 -17.54 -3.63
N THR A 335 -19.77 -18.84 -3.91
CA THR A 335 -20.19 -19.42 -5.19
C THR A 335 -21.63 -19.95 -5.17
N ASP A 336 -22.34 -19.86 -4.04
CA ASP A 336 -23.77 -20.17 -3.97
C ASP A 336 -24.59 -19.07 -4.69
N PRO A 337 -25.23 -19.37 -5.83
CA PRO A 337 -25.99 -18.38 -6.59
C PRO A 337 -27.37 -18.10 -5.98
N THR A 338 -27.79 -18.86 -4.96
CA THR A 338 -29.12 -18.74 -4.35
C THR A 338 -29.14 -17.75 -3.19
N THR A 339 -27.97 -17.42 -2.66
CA THR A 339 -27.81 -16.52 -1.50
C THR A 339 -27.71 -15.06 -1.96
N ASP A 340 -28.62 -14.23 -1.48
CA ASP A 340 -28.56 -12.79 -1.66
C ASP A 340 -27.41 -12.17 -0.86
N VAL A 341 -26.98 -10.96 -1.21
CA VAL A 341 -25.78 -10.35 -0.61
C VAL A 341 -25.92 -10.01 0.87
N ASP A 342 -27.14 -9.75 1.36
CA ASP A 342 -27.37 -9.43 2.78
C ASP A 342 -27.23 -10.70 3.62
N THR A 343 -27.90 -11.78 3.21
CA THR A 343 -27.77 -13.11 3.84
C THR A 343 -26.32 -13.60 3.79
N LEU A 344 -25.64 -13.40 2.65
CA LEU A 344 -24.23 -13.78 2.50
C LEU A 344 -23.33 -12.97 3.45
N ALA A 345 -23.55 -11.66 3.61
CA ALA A 345 -22.81 -10.83 4.55
C ALA A 345 -22.95 -11.35 6.00
N GLU A 346 -24.17 -11.65 6.43
CA GLU A 346 -24.45 -12.22 7.76
C GLU A 346 -23.81 -13.60 7.94
N GLN A 347 -23.88 -14.45 6.93
CA GLN A 347 -23.27 -15.77 6.93
C GLN A 347 -21.75 -15.68 7.08
N LEU A 348 -21.08 -14.80 6.33
CA LEU A 348 -19.63 -14.64 6.39
C LEU A 348 -19.17 -14.13 7.76
N VAL A 349 -19.91 -13.19 8.37
CA VAL A 349 -19.63 -12.75 9.75
C VAL A 349 -19.83 -13.90 10.73
N THR A 350 -20.91 -14.67 10.59
CA THR A 350 -21.19 -15.82 11.47
C THR A 350 -20.08 -16.86 11.39
N MET A 351 -19.62 -17.20 10.18
CA MET A 351 -18.50 -18.12 9.98
C MET A 351 -17.22 -17.63 10.69
N ALA A 352 -16.91 -16.32 10.63
CA ALA A 352 -15.76 -15.78 11.36
C ALA A 352 -15.92 -15.91 12.90
N LEU A 353 -17.13 -15.68 13.41
CA LEU A 353 -17.44 -15.79 14.84
C LEU A 353 -17.38 -17.24 15.34
N GLU A 354 -17.81 -18.21 14.52
CA GLU A 354 -17.74 -19.64 14.83
C GLU A 354 -16.27 -20.12 14.92
N GLU A 355 -15.37 -19.54 14.13
CA GLU A 355 -13.92 -19.74 14.22
C GLU A 355 -13.26 -18.88 15.33
N GLY A 356 -14.07 -18.21 16.16
CA GLY A 356 -13.65 -17.50 17.36
C GLY A 356 -13.36 -16.00 17.20
N ALA A 357 -13.32 -15.48 15.97
CA ALA A 357 -13.09 -14.06 15.62
C ALA A 357 -12.17 -13.29 16.62
N PRO A 358 -10.85 -13.59 16.62
CA PRO A 358 -9.90 -12.92 17.49
C PRO A 358 -9.69 -11.44 17.12
N ASP A 359 -10.12 -11.04 15.93
CA ASP A 359 -10.04 -9.68 15.41
C ASP A 359 -11.42 -9.07 15.12
N ASN A 360 -11.41 -7.76 14.86
CA ASN A 360 -12.49 -7.06 14.19
C ASN A 360 -12.73 -7.68 12.82
N VAL A 361 -14.00 -7.82 12.44
CA VAL A 361 -14.42 -8.39 11.17
C VAL A 361 -15.13 -7.28 10.39
N ALA A 362 -14.71 -7.04 9.17
CA ALA A 362 -15.37 -6.11 8.25
C ALA A 362 -15.37 -6.66 6.83
N LEU A 363 -16.51 -6.48 6.16
CA LEU A 363 -16.67 -6.86 4.76
C LEU A 363 -17.63 -5.96 4.00
N ALA A 364 -17.44 -5.89 2.69
CA ALA A 364 -18.38 -5.26 1.77
C ALA A 364 -18.56 -6.13 0.52
N LEU A 365 -19.80 -6.28 0.08
CA LEU A 365 -20.21 -7.10 -1.05
C LEU A 365 -20.93 -6.24 -2.09
N ALA A 366 -20.66 -6.50 -3.37
CA ALA A 366 -21.45 -5.95 -4.47
C ALA A 366 -21.65 -6.98 -5.59
N ARG A 367 -22.91 -7.23 -5.96
CA ARG A 367 -23.29 -8.11 -7.08
C ARG A 367 -23.75 -7.28 -8.28
N VAL A 368 -23.19 -7.56 -9.46
CA VAL A 368 -23.35 -6.77 -10.72
C VAL A 368 -24.52 -7.22 -11.56
#